data_AF-A0A3S3MP93-F1
#
_entry.id   AF-A0A3S3MP93-F1
#
_cell.length_a   1.000
_cell.length_b   1.000
_cell.length_c   1.000
_cell.angle_alpha   90.00
_cell.angle_beta   90.00
_cell.angle_gamma   90.00
#
_symmetry.space_group_name_H-M   'P 1'
#
loop_
_entity.id
_entity.type
_entity.pdbx_description
1 polymer ?
#
loop_
_entity_poly.entity_id
_entity_poly.type
_entity_poly.pdbx_seq_one_letter_code
_entity_poly.pdbx_strand_id
1 'polypeptide(L)'
;MNFQVASKAANDNETTVEALYKALSCGDSSTISRLLAVDLEWRFHGPPHCQHMRRLLTGESAYMDFRFKPRRLTAIGNWVFAEGWEGAHVYWVHVWTLNDGVITQFREYFNTRLTVQVLGALVWDKGSTLWQSDPLEHPNRSLPGLLLAI
;
A
#
# COMPACT_ATOMS: atom_id res chain seq x y z
N MET A 1 -10.42 -13.19 19.87
CA MET A 1 -10.66 -11.88 19.21
C MET A 1 -11.99 -11.95 18.49
N ASN A 2 -12.92 -11.02 18.75
CA ASN A 2 -14.26 -11.01 18.13
C ASN A 2 -14.16 -10.61 16.65
N PHE A 3 -14.75 -11.40 15.75
CA PHE A 3 -14.76 -11.14 14.30
C PHE A 3 -15.34 -9.75 13.94
N GLN A 4 -16.36 -9.28 14.67
CA GLN A 4 -16.95 -7.94 14.48
C GLN A 4 -16.00 -6.79 14.83
N VAL A 5 -15.08 -6.99 15.79
CA VAL A 5 -14.10 -5.97 16.17
C VAL A 5 -13.00 -5.89 15.12
N ALA A 6 -12.56 -7.03 14.59
CA ALA A 6 -11.58 -7.09 13.52
C ALA A 6 -12.10 -6.50 12.20
N SER A 7 -13.36 -6.76 11.85
CA SER A 7 -13.97 -6.18 10.64
C SER A 7 -14.17 -4.67 10.75
N LYS A 8 -14.53 -4.17 11.93
CA LYS A 8 -14.63 -2.73 12.18
C LYS A 8 -13.26 -2.04 12.09
N ALA A 9 -12.25 -2.57 12.77
CA ALA A 9 -10.90 -2.02 12.73
C ALA A 9 -10.32 -2.01 11.31
N ALA A 10 -10.57 -3.07 10.53
CA ALA A 10 -10.19 -3.10 9.11
C ALA A 10 -10.87 -1.97 8.30
N ASN A 11 -12.17 -1.74 8.52
CA ASN A 11 -12.90 -0.65 7.86
C ASN A 11 -12.37 0.75 8.25
N ASP A 12 -12.01 0.93 9.52
CA ASP A 12 -11.42 2.18 10.03
C ASP A 12 -10.01 2.42 9.45
N ASN A 13 -9.21 1.36 9.33
CA ASN A 13 -7.89 1.41 8.71
C ASN A 13 -7.98 1.75 7.21
N GLU A 14 -8.91 1.15 6.48
CA GLU A 14 -9.16 1.48 5.07
C GLU A 14 -9.56 2.95 4.90
N THR A 15 -10.45 3.44 5.77
CA THR A 15 -10.88 4.85 5.79
C THR A 15 -9.69 5.80 6.04
N THR A 16 -8.79 5.42 6.95
CA THR A 16 -7.58 6.19 7.27
C THR A 16 -6.66 6.31 6.05
N VAL A 17 -6.43 5.20 5.35
CA VAL A 17 -5.59 5.18 4.14
C VAL A 17 -6.26 5.90 2.97
N GLU A 18 -7.58 5.80 2.84
CA GLU A 18 -8.33 6.58 1.84
C GLU A 18 -8.19 8.09 2.11
N ALA A 19 -8.27 8.52 3.37
CA ALA A 19 -8.04 9.91 3.77
C ALA A 19 -6.60 10.37 3.44
N LEU A 20 -5.60 9.50 3.63
CA LEU A 20 -4.23 9.79 3.20
C LEU A 20 -4.15 10.05 1.69
N TYR A 21 -4.71 9.17 0.85
CA TYR A 21 -4.69 9.36 -0.60
C TYR A 21 -5.43 10.63 -1.05
N LYS A 22 -6.55 10.98 -0.40
CA LYS A 22 -7.25 12.25 -0.63
C LYS A 22 -6.35 13.44 -0.29
N ALA A 23 -5.70 13.43 0.87
CA ALA A 23 -4.79 14.49 1.29
C ALA A 23 -3.58 14.64 0.36
N LEU A 24 -2.99 13.53 -0.10
CA LEU A 24 -1.92 13.52 -1.11
C LEU A 24 -2.37 14.17 -2.42
N SER A 25 -3.61 13.93 -2.85
CA SER A 25 -4.14 14.47 -4.12
C SER A 25 -4.38 15.97 -4.12
N CYS A 26 -4.60 16.58 -2.95
CA CYS A 26 -4.82 18.02 -2.80
C CYS A 26 -3.64 18.75 -2.13
N GLY A 27 -2.56 18.05 -1.79
CA GLY A 27 -1.40 18.62 -1.11
C GLY A 27 -1.68 19.07 0.33
N ASP A 28 -2.65 18.46 1.02
CA ASP A 28 -2.96 18.75 2.42
C ASP A 28 -1.90 18.15 3.36
N SER A 29 -0.80 18.89 3.52
CA SER A 29 0.33 18.52 4.37
C SER A 29 -0.05 18.33 5.84
N SER A 30 -1.10 19.02 6.32
CA SER A 30 -1.56 18.93 7.71
C SER A 30 -2.20 17.58 7.99
N THR A 31 -3.06 17.10 7.09
CA THR A 31 -3.66 15.77 7.18
C THR A 31 -2.60 14.69 6.98
N ILE A 32 -1.71 14.84 5.99
CA ILE A 32 -0.62 13.87 5.76
C ILE A 32 0.23 13.71 7.03
N SER A 33 0.69 14.80 7.63
CA SER A 33 1.54 14.77 8.82
C SER A 33 0.84 14.20 10.06
N ARG A 34 -0.49 14.31 10.14
CA ARG A 34 -1.28 13.73 11.23
C ARG A 34 -1.48 12.22 11.09
N LEU A 35 -1.56 11.73 9.86
CA LEU A 35 -1.84 10.32 9.57
C LEU A 35 -0.58 9.45 9.57
N LEU A 36 0.58 10.03 9.29
CA LEU A 36 1.87 9.35 9.27
C LEU A 36 2.58 9.49 10.61
N ALA A 37 3.18 8.40 11.09
CA ALA A 37 4.12 8.45 12.19
C ALA A 37 5.35 9.28 11.82
N VAL A 38 5.93 9.98 12.80
CA VAL A 38 7.13 10.80 12.60
C VAL A 38 8.33 9.95 12.15
N ASP A 39 8.38 8.70 12.61
CA ASP A 39 9.41 7.71 12.33
C ASP A 39 8.95 6.64 11.32
N LEU A 40 8.11 7.04 10.36
CA LEU A 40 7.59 6.15 9.30
C LEU A 40 8.69 5.27 8.69
N GLU A 41 8.58 3.96 8.88
CA GLU A 41 9.50 3.01 8.27
C GLU A 41 9.15 2.83 6.78
N TRP A 42 10.07 3.18 5.90
CA TRP A 42 9.87 3.09 4.44
C TRP A 42 10.67 1.96 3.81
N ARG A 43 10.02 1.14 2.96
CA ARG A 43 10.72 0.24 2.03
C ARG A 43 10.23 0.42 0.59
N PHE A 44 11.16 0.46 -0.37
CA PHE A 44 10.86 0.65 -1.79
C PHE A 44 11.37 -0.54 -2.61
N HIS A 45 10.57 -1.00 -3.54
CA HIS A 45 10.93 -2.00 -4.53
C HIS A 45 10.42 -1.59 -5.92
N GLY A 46 11.34 -1.39 -6.86
CA GLY A 46 10.99 -1.02 -8.22
C GLY A 46 12.14 -0.29 -8.93
N PRO A 47 11.91 0.23 -10.14
CA PRO A 47 12.90 1.00 -10.86
C PRO A 47 13.30 2.28 -10.08
N PRO A 48 14.59 2.66 -10.01
CA PRO A 48 15.04 3.82 -9.22
C PRO A 48 14.36 5.15 -9.56
N HIS A 49 13.88 5.31 -10.80
CA HIS A 49 13.18 6.51 -11.25
C HIS A 49 11.73 6.59 -10.75
N CYS A 50 11.16 5.50 -10.23
CA CYS A 50 9.78 5.41 -9.77
C CYS A 50 9.57 5.75 -8.29
N GLN A 51 10.52 6.40 -7.59
CA GLN A 51 10.36 6.78 -6.17
C GLN A 51 9.39 7.96 -5.95
N HIS A 52 8.20 7.90 -6.54
CA HIS A 52 7.25 9.00 -6.63
C HIS A 52 6.69 9.40 -5.26
N MET A 53 6.27 8.45 -4.42
CA MET A 53 5.74 8.80 -3.09
C MET A 53 6.83 9.43 -2.23
N ARG A 54 8.08 8.95 -2.34
CA ARG A 54 9.18 9.48 -1.51
C ARG A 54 9.43 10.94 -1.82
N ARG A 55 9.51 11.26 -3.11
CA ARG A 55 9.67 12.63 -3.58
C ARG A 55 8.49 13.51 -3.17
N LEU A 56 7.27 12.97 -3.22
CA LEU A 56 6.07 13.68 -2.76
C LEU A 56 6.11 14.00 -1.27
N LEU A 57 6.39 13.00 -0.42
CA LEU A 57 6.40 13.15 1.03
C LEU A 57 7.59 13.98 1.55
N THR A 58 8.66 14.11 0.78
CA THR A 58 9.85 14.94 1.10
C THR A 58 9.84 16.31 0.43
N GLY A 59 8.85 16.61 -0.42
CA GLY A 59 8.77 17.86 -1.15
C GLY A 59 9.76 17.99 -2.33
N GLU A 60 10.38 16.90 -2.78
CA GLU A 60 11.26 16.88 -3.95
C GLU A 60 10.50 16.89 -5.29
N SER A 61 9.18 16.66 -5.27
CA SER A 61 8.31 16.73 -6.46
C SER A 61 7.03 17.51 -6.16
N ALA A 62 6.43 18.11 -7.19
CA ALA A 62 5.12 18.70 -7.05
C ALA A 62 4.06 17.59 -6.89
N TYR A 63 2.99 17.87 -6.15
CA TYR A 63 1.90 16.91 -5.91
C TYR A 63 1.13 16.51 -7.18
N MET A 64 1.35 17.20 -8.31
CA MET A 64 0.75 16.89 -9.60
C MET A 64 1.65 16.06 -10.53
N ASP A 65 2.91 15.81 -10.17
CA ASP A 65 3.87 15.09 -11.03
C ASP A 65 3.53 13.60 -11.16
N PHE A 66 2.90 13.03 -10.13
CA PHE A 66 2.43 11.64 -10.12
C PHE A 66 1.19 11.52 -9.25
N ARG A 67 0.05 11.10 -9.81
CA ARG A 67 -1.19 10.96 -9.04
C ARG A 67 -1.33 9.55 -8.48
N PHE A 68 -1.35 9.45 -7.16
CA PHE A 68 -1.72 8.21 -6.49
C PHE A 68 -3.24 8.11 -6.34
N LYS A 69 -3.90 7.45 -7.30
CA LYS A 69 -5.33 7.11 -7.20
C LYS A 69 -5.50 5.59 -7.05
N PRO A 70 -5.74 5.07 -5.83
CA PRO A 70 -5.99 3.65 -5.65
C PRO A 70 -7.25 3.23 -6.41
N ARG A 71 -7.17 2.09 -7.09
CA ARG A 71 -8.30 1.42 -7.77
C ARG A 71 -8.89 0.32 -6.89
N ARG A 72 -8.05 -0.30 -6.06
CA ARG A 72 -8.48 -1.24 -5.02
C ARG A 72 -7.77 -0.91 -3.72
N LEU A 73 -8.56 -0.86 -2.66
CA LEU A 73 -8.11 -0.85 -1.27
C LEU A 73 -8.61 -2.14 -0.61
N THR A 74 -7.79 -2.72 0.26
CA THR A 74 -8.18 -3.92 1.00
C THR A 74 -7.49 -3.89 2.36
N ALA A 75 -8.27 -3.74 3.42
CA ALA A 75 -7.77 -3.88 4.78
C ALA A 75 -7.83 -5.33 5.28
N ILE A 76 -6.73 -5.82 5.86
CA ILE A 76 -6.65 -7.11 6.53
C ILE A 76 -5.89 -6.90 7.84
N GLY A 77 -6.58 -7.02 8.97
CA GLY A 77 -6.00 -6.70 10.27
C GLY A 77 -5.51 -5.25 10.33
N ASN A 78 -4.23 -5.06 10.59
CA ASN A 78 -3.58 -3.75 10.62
C ASN A 78 -2.88 -3.36 9.30
N TRP A 79 -2.97 -4.21 8.28
CA TRP A 79 -2.45 -3.91 6.95
C TRP A 79 -3.55 -3.37 6.05
N VAL A 80 -3.18 -2.40 5.21
CA VAL A 80 -4.02 -1.94 4.11
C VAL A 80 -3.22 -2.02 2.82
N PHE A 81 -3.73 -2.80 1.89
CA PHE A 81 -3.19 -2.98 0.56
C PHE A 81 -3.90 -2.01 -0.39
N ALA A 82 -3.12 -1.18 -1.07
CA ALA A 82 -3.63 -0.27 -2.09
C ALA A 82 -2.93 -0.57 -3.40
N GLU A 83 -3.68 -0.70 -4.49
CA GLU A 83 -3.09 -0.84 -5.82
C GLU A 83 -3.75 0.09 -6.83
N GLY A 84 -2.96 0.50 -7.81
CA GLY A 84 -3.40 1.42 -8.84
C GLY A 84 -2.37 1.57 -9.94
N TRP A 85 -2.67 2.50 -10.85
CA TRP A 85 -1.78 2.84 -11.93
C TRP A 85 -1.90 4.32 -12.26
N GLU A 86 -0.78 4.85 -12.74
CA GLU A 86 -0.72 6.19 -13.30
C GLU A 86 -0.37 6.10 -14.79
N GLY A 87 -1.24 6.67 -15.61
CA GLY A 87 -1.20 6.50 -17.06
C GLY A 87 -1.32 5.03 -17.49
N ALA A 88 -0.75 4.70 -18.66
CA ALA A 88 -0.77 3.34 -19.22
C ALA A 88 0.45 2.48 -18.81
N HIS A 89 1.39 3.05 -18.03
CA HIS A 89 2.74 2.47 -17.92
C HIS A 89 3.25 2.27 -16.51
N VAL A 90 2.62 2.81 -15.47
CA VAL A 90 3.13 2.66 -14.10
C VAL A 90 2.09 1.95 -13.25
N TYR A 91 2.32 0.67 -12.97
CA TYR A 91 1.54 -0.08 -11.98
C TYR A 91 2.22 0.02 -10.63
N TRP A 92 1.44 0.16 -9.56
CA TRP A 92 1.95 0.25 -8.21
C TRP A 92 1.08 -0.50 -7.20
N VAL A 93 1.72 -1.05 -6.19
CA VAL A 93 1.12 -1.67 -5.01
C VAL A 93 1.78 -1.07 -3.78
N HIS A 94 0.97 -0.57 -2.87
CA HIS A 94 1.37 0.02 -1.61
C HIS A 94 0.84 -0.86 -0.48
N VAL A 95 1.70 -1.14 0.51
CA VAL A 95 1.32 -1.83 1.74
C VAL A 95 1.54 -0.86 2.89
N TRP A 96 0.45 -0.49 3.53
CA TRP A 96 0.45 0.37 4.71
C TRP A 96 0.24 -0.48 5.95
N THR A 97 1.02 -0.25 6.99
CA THR A 97 0.80 -0.83 8.32
C THR A 97 0.37 0.27 9.27
N LEU A 98 -0.74 0.04 9.96
CA LEU A 98 -1.30 0.97 10.93
C LEU A 98 -1.14 0.44 12.34
N ASN A 99 -1.04 1.36 13.29
CA ASN A 99 -1.17 1.11 14.71
C ASN A 99 -2.08 2.19 15.30
N ASP A 100 -3.22 1.80 15.86
CA ASP A 100 -4.23 2.71 16.44
C ASP A 100 -4.60 3.90 15.53
N GLY A 101 -4.78 3.62 14.22
CA GLY A 101 -5.17 4.63 13.23
C GLY A 101 -4.02 5.53 12.73
N VAL A 102 -2.78 5.31 13.18
CA VAL A 102 -1.58 5.99 12.68
C VAL A 102 -0.79 5.05 11.78
N ILE A 103 -0.32 5.54 10.64
CA ILE A 103 0.47 4.76 9.68
C ILE A 103 1.93 4.76 10.13
N THR A 104 2.46 3.59 10.46
CA THR A 104 3.81 3.42 11.03
C THR A 104 4.80 2.80 10.05
N GLN A 105 4.32 2.05 9.06
CA GLN A 105 5.19 1.46 8.02
C GLN A 105 4.56 1.60 6.64
N PHE A 106 5.42 1.79 5.65
CA PHE A 106 5.06 1.89 4.25
C PHE A 106 5.99 1.03 3.39
N ARG A 107 5.40 0.17 2.55
CA ARG A 107 6.13 -0.57 1.51
C ARG A 107 5.55 -0.22 0.14
N GLU A 108 6.41 0.20 -0.75
CA GLU A 108 6.06 0.64 -2.10
C GLU A 108 6.64 -0.34 -3.13
N TYR A 109 5.79 -0.83 -4.03
CA TYR A 109 6.15 -1.75 -5.10
C TYR A 109 5.71 -1.19 -6.44
N PHE A 110 6.64 -0.89 -7.34
CA PHE A 110 6.34 -0.47 -8.71
C PHE A 110 6.59 -1.58 -9.71
N ASN A 111 5.70 -1.70 -10.70
CA ASN A 111 5.77 -2.66 -11.79
C ASN A 111 6.10 -4.08 -11.30
N THR A 112 5.50 -4.48 -10.18
CA THR A 112 5.75 -5.75 -9.49
C THR A 112 4.40 -6.32 -9.05
N ARG A 113 4.14 -7.59 -9.32
CA ARG A 113 2.98 -8.29 -8.74
C ARG A 113 3.34 -8.73 -7.33
N LEU A 114 2.44 -8.47 -6.38
CA LEU A 114 2.64 -8.80 -4.98
C LEU A 114 1.67 -9.91 -4.57
N THR A 115 2.21 -11.01 -4.06
CA THR A 115 1.44 -12.05 -3.37
C THR A 115 1.80 -12.00 -1.89
N VAL A 116 0.81 -11.96 -1.02
CA VAL A 116 0.99 -11.90 0.43
C VAL A 116 0.54 -13.21 1.03
N GLN A 117 1.39 -13.84 1.82
CA GLN A 117 1.10 -15.13 2.48
C GLN A 117 1.31 -15.01 3.98
N VAL A 118 0.43 -15.64 4.75
CA VAL A 118 0.65 -15.88 6.17
C VAL A 118 1.50 -17.12 6.32
N LEU A 119 2.64 -17.00 7.03
CA LEU A 119 3.44 -18.17 7.39
C LEU A 119 2.76 -18.92 8.54
N GLY A 120 2.38 -20.18 8.31
CA GLY A 120 1.89 -21.06 9.37
C GLY A 120 3.03 -21.45 10.30
N ALA A 121 2.80 -21.38 11.62
CA ALA A 121 3.80 -21.71 12.64
C ALA A 121 4.17 -23.21 12.71
N LEU A 122 3.43 -24.08 12.02
CA LEU A 122 3.63 -25.52 12.07
C LEU A 122 3.44 -26.13 10.67
N VAL A 123 4.51 -26.78 10.21
CA VAL A 123 4.58 -27.71 9.08
C VAL A 123 4.64 -27.06 7.71
N TRP A 124 5.36 -27.76 6.82
CA TRP A 124 5.58 -27.60 5.38
C TRP A 124 4.30 -27.47 4.53
N ASP A 125 3.21 -26.94 5.07
CA ASP A 125 2.03 -26.56 4.31
C ASP A 125 2.32 -25.25 3.57
N LYS A 126 1.99 -25.24 2.28
CA LYS A 126 2.08 -24.05 1.43
C LYS A 126 1.33 -22.92 2.14
N GLY A 127 2.02 -21.82 2.46
CA GLY A 127 1.43 -20.67 3.13
C GLY A 127 0.11 -20.26 2.47
N SER A 128 -0.89 -19.90 3.27
CA SER A 128 -2.18 -19.47 2.73
C SER A 128 -2.03 -18.07 2.15
N THR A 129 -2.46 -17.91 0.89
CA THR A 129 -2.50 -16.58 0.26
C THR A 129 -3.53 -15.74 0.99
N LEU A 130 -3.05 -14.67 1.63
CA LEU A 130 -3.87 -13.71 2.35
C LEU A 130 -4.42 -12.65 1.40
N TRP A 131 -3.58 -12.20 0.48
CA TRP A 131 -3.91 -11.18 -0.50
C TRP A 131 -3.04 -11.33 -1.74
N GLN A 132 -3.56 -10.96 -2.90
CA GLN A 132 -2.78 -10.93 -4.12
C GLN A 132 -3.18 -9.73 -4.98
N SER A 133 -2.17 -9.04 -5.50
CA SER A 133 -2.31 -7.92 -6.42
C SER A 133 -2.92 -8.38 -7.75
N ASP A 134 -3.81 -7.59 -8.34
CA ASP A 134 -4.51 -8.00 -9.57
C ASP A 134 -4.41 -6.93 -10.67
N PRO A 135 -3.37 -6.99 -11.52
CA PRO A 135 -3.20 -6.05 -12.61
C PRO A 135 -4.11 -6.41 -13.81
N LEU A 136 -5.43 -6.43 -13.61
CA LEU A 136 -6.42 -6.84 -14.63
C LEU A 136 -6.41 -5.96 -15.88
N GLU A 137 -6.02 -4.69 -15.78
CA GLU A 137 -6.10 -3.77 -16.93
C GLU A 137 -4.96 -3.95 -17.95
N HIS A 138 -3.92 -4.72 -17.63
CA HIS A 138 -2.78 -4.95 -18.53
C HIS A 138 -2.36 -6.43 -18.60
N PRO A 139 -3.22 -7.34 -19.08
CA PRO A 139 -2.98 -8.79 -19.07
C PRO A 139 -1.74 -9.21 -19.87
N ASN A 140 -1.34 -8.42 -20.88
CA ASN A 140 -0.15 -8.67 -21.70
C ASN A 140 1.16 -8.17 -21.07
N ARG A 141 1.11 -7.57 -19.88
CA ARG A 141 2.30 -7.06 -19.19
C ARG A 141 2.86 -8.12 -18.26
N SER A 142 4.01 -8.69 -18.62
CA SER A 142 4.79 -9.51 -17.70
C SER A 142 5.38 -8.60 -16.63
N LEU A 143 5.04 -8.87 -15.37
CA LEU A 143 5.58 -8.20 -14.20
C LEU A 143 6.29 -9.24 -13.33
N PRO A 144 7.46 -8.93 -12.76
CA PRO A 144 8.07 -9.79 -11.76
C PRO A 144 7.10 -10.02 -10.59
N GLY A 145 7.05 -11.25 -10.10
CA GLY A 145 6.28 -11.62 -8.92
C GLY A 145 7.14 -11.54 -7.66
N LEU A 146 6.60 -10.95 -6.60
CA LEU A 146 7.23 -10.87 -5.28
C LEU A 146 6.30 -11.48 -4.24
N LEU A 147 6.85 -12.36 -3.40
CA LEU A 147 6.16 -12.92 -2.25
C LEU A 147 6.50 -12.11 -1.00
N LEU A 148 5.50 -11.53 -0.36
CA LEU A 148 5.61 -10.91 0.95
C LEU A 148 5.04 -11.87 2.00
N ALA A 149 5.94 -12.49 2.75
CA ALA A 149 5.56 -13.23 3.96
C ALA A 149 5.34 -12.24 5.11
N ILE A 150 4.20 -12.36 5.78
CA ILE A 150 3.85 -11.58 6.98
C ILE A 150 3.55 -12.48 8.16
#